data_AF-A0A660YPV3-F1
#
_entry.id   AF-A0A660YPV3-F1
#
_cell.length_a   1.000
_cell.length_b   1.000
_cell.length_c   1.000
_cell.angle_alpha   90.00
_cell.angle_beta   90.00
_cell.angle_gamma   90.00
#
_symmetry.space_group_name_H-M   'P 1'
#
loop_
_entity.id
_entity.type
_entity.pdbx_description
1 polymer ?
#
loop_
_entity_poly.entity_id
_entity_poly.type
_entity_poly.pdbx_seq_one_letter_code
_entity_poly.pdbx_strand_id
1 'polypeptide(L)'
;MVIYKKVCYAENGTECIAQPGNHAFVKLCKEQRIEQCFTKVKNPKSGGKAKLVVRATMEISHTKTEFYSSAHGKNFETAIKP
;
A
#
# COMPACT_ATOMS: atom_id res chain seq x y z
N MET A 1 28.06 -10.78 -14.55
CA MET A 1 26.65 -10.38 -14.70
C MET A 1 26.01 -10.42 -13.32
N VAL A 2 25.75 -9.26 -12.70
CA VAL A 2 25.10 -9.21 -11.37
C VAL A 2 23.59 -9.32 -11.59
N ILE A 3 22.99 -10.44 -11.19
CA ILE A 3 21.55 -10.62 -11.25
C ILE A 3 20.97 -9.97 -9.98
N TYR A 4 20.45 -8.75 -10.11
CA TYR A 4 19.76 -8.09 -9.00
C TYR A 4 18.40 -8.73 -8.78
N LYS A 5 18.25 -9.48 -7.69
CA LYS A 5 16.96 -10.04 -7.26
C LYS A 5 16.13 -8.94 -6.60
N LYS A 6 15.01 -8.57 -7.21
CA LYS A 6 14.05 -7.62 -6.63
C LYS A 6 13.00 -8.38 -5.82
N VAL A 7 12.73 -7.93 -4.60
CA VAL A 7 11.77 -8.55 -3.68
C VAL A 7 10.76 -7.50 -3.23
N CYS A 8 9.48 -7.85 -3.24
CA CYS A 8 8.39 -7.05 -2.68
C CYS A 8 7.84 -7.76 -1.44
N TYR A 9 7.69 -7.02 -0.34
CA TYR A 9 7.09 -7.51 0.89
C TYR A 9 5.69 -6.91 1.03
N ALA A 10 4.68 -7.78 1.12
CA ALA A 10 3.30 -7.38 1.30
C ALA A 10 2.67 -8.15 2.47
N GLU A 11 1.64 -7.58 3.09
CA GLU A 11 0.84 -8.33 4.05
C GLU A 11 -0.09 -9.31 3.30
N ASN A 12 -0.52 -10.38 3.98
CA ASN A 12 -1.50 -11.35 3.49
C ASN A 12 -2.92 -10.76 3.33
N GLY A 13 -3.05 -9.57 2.72
CA GLY A 13 -4.33 -9.02 2.30
C GLY A 13 -4.91 -9.86 1.16
N THR A 14 -6.24 -10.01 1.14
CA THR A 14 -6.96 -10.76 0.10
C THR A 14 -6.68 -10.22 -1.31
N GLU A 15 -6.43 -8.92 -1.43
CA GLU A 15 -6.02 -8.23 -2.66
C GLU A 15 -4.63 -8.67 -3.17
N CYS A 16 -3.70 -8.96 -2.27
CA CYS A 16 -2.32 -9.33 -2.59
C CYS A 16 -2.13 -10.83 -2.84
N ILE A 17 -3.05 -11.68 -2.35
CA ILE A 17 -3.02 -13.15 -2.50
C ILE A 17 -3.77 -13.61 -3.76
N ALA A 18 -4.39 -12.70 -4.51
CA ALA A 18 -5.24 -13.03 -5.64
C ALA A 18 -4.54 -13.94 -6.68
N GLN A 19 -5.30 -14.89 -7.24
CA GLN A 19 -4.79 -15.89 -8.17
C GLN A 19 -4.01 -15.24 -9.33
N PRO A 20 -2.90 -15.85 -9.80
CA PRO A 20 -1.95 -15.26 -10.76
C PRO A 20 -2.48 -14.95 -12.18
N GLY A 21 -3.79 -14.88 -12.39
CA GLY A 21 -4.44 -14.39 -13.60
C GLY A 21 -5.39 -13.21 -13.41
N ASN A 22 -5.84 -12.92 -12.19
CA ASN A 22 -6.94 -11.97 -11.96
C ASN A 22 -6.51 -10.63 -11.35
N HIS A 23 -5.24 -10.50 -10.91
CA HIS A 23 -4.77 -9.32 -10.20
C HIS A 23 -3.57 -8.67 -10.87
N ALA A 24 -3.71 -7.40 -11.25
CA ALA A 24 -2.72 -6.64 -12.01
C ALA A 24 -1.35 -6.60 -11.33
N PHE A 25 -1.31 -6.52 -10.00
CA PHE A 25 -0.07 -6.51 -9.22
C PHE A 25 0.70 -7.83 -9.35
N VAL A 26 0.03 -8.98 -9.22
CA VAL A 26 0.67 -10.30 -9.29
C VAL A 26 1.21 -10.56 -10.71
N LYS A 27 0.47 -10.12 -11.73
CA LYS A 27 0.89 -10.18 -13.13
C LYS A 27 2.16 -9.35 -13.37
N LEU A 28 2.18 -8.11 -12.90
CA LEU A 28 3.33 -7.22 -13.04
C LEU A 28 4.58 -7.79 -12.34
N CYS A 29 4.43 -8.30 -11.10
CA CYS A 29 5.55 -8.90 -10.39
C CYS A 29 6.12 -10.11 -11.16
N LYS A 30 5.26 -10.93 -11.78
CA LYS A 30 5.69 -12.06 -12.62
C LYS A 30 6.44 -11.58 -13.87
N GLU A 31 5.91 -10.59 -14.58
CA GLU A 31 6.54 -10.01 -15.78
C GLU A 31 7.91 -9.40 -15.47
N GLN A 32 8.03 -8.73 -14.32
CA GLN A 32 9.25 -8.03 -13.90
C GLN A 32 10.21 -8.92 -13.08
N ARG A 33 9.91 -10.22 -12.92
CA ARG A 33 10.69 -11.17 -12.10
C ARG A 33 10.93 -10.68 -10.67
N ILE A 34 9.92 -10.06 -10.08
CA ILE A 34 9.92 -9.59 -8.69
C ILE A 34 9.36 -10.71 -7.81
N GLU A 35 10.16 -11.16 -6.85
CA GLU A 35 9.71 -12.13 -5.85
C GLU A 35 8.73 -11.47 -4.87
N GLN A 36 7.62 -12.13 -4.60
CA GLN A 36 6.61 -11.66 -3.65
C GLN A 36 6.74 -12.45 -2.35
N CYS A 37 7.01 -11.76 -1.25
CA CYS A 37 7.04 -12.34 0.09
C CYS A 37 5.85 -11.82 0.89
N PHE A 38 4.95 -12.72 1.26
CA PHE A 38 3.80 -12.35 2.08
C PHE A 38 4.02 -12.67 3.55
N THR A 39 3.71 -11.70 4.41
CA THR A 39 3.78 -11.87 5.87
C THR A 39 2.39 -11.95 6.47
N LYS A 40 2.27 -12.54 7.67
CA LYS A 40 1.02 -12.53 8.43
C LYS A 40 0.47 -11.10 8.53
N VAL A 41 -0.85 -10.98 8.39
CA VAL A 41 -1.57 -9.70 8.53
C VAL A 41 -1.27 -9.09 9.89
N LYS A 42 -0.99 -7.78 9.92
CA LYS A 42 -0.58 -7.03 11.11
C LYS A 42 0.77 -7.46 11.68
N ASN A 43 1.72 -7.89 10.85
CA ASN A 43 3.09 -8.14 11.32
C ASN A 43 3.89 -6.83 11.42
N PRO A 44 4.14 -6.29 12.63
CA PRO A 44 4.77 -4.99 12.80
C PRO A 44 6.19 -4.92 12.21
N LYS A 45 6.88 -6.06 12.12
CA LYS A 45 8.26 -6.13 11.60
C LYS A 45 8.37 -5.88 10.10
N SER A 46 7.31 -6.14 9.33
CA SER A 46 7.30 -6.06 7.86
C SER A 46 6.40 -4.93 7.34
N GLY A 47 5.29 -4.63 8.02
CA GLY A 47 4.38 -3.54 7.65
C GLY A 47 4.68 -2.20 8.32
N GLY A 48 5.59 -2.13 9.31
CA GLY A 48 5.83 -0.93 10.10
C GLY A 48 6.26 0.29 9.28
N LYS A 49 7.19 0.10 8.33
CA LYS A 49 7.65 1.19 7.44
C LYS A 49 6.55 1.66 6.49
N ALA A 50 5.75 0.74 5.94
CA ALA A 50 4.62 1.09 5.09
C ALA A 50 3.58 1.93 5.86
N LYS A 51 3.26 1.54 7.10
CA LYS A 51 2.36 2.32 7.98
C LYS A 51 2.89 3.72 8.29
N LEU A 52 4.20 3.85 8.51
CA LEU A 52 4.83 5.17 8.70
C LEU A 52 4.71 6.05 7.46
N VAL A 53 4.92 5.50 6.26
CA VAL A 53 4.78 6.23 5.00
C VAL A 53 3.33 6.67 4.78
N VAL A 54 2.35 5.78 5.02
CA VAL A 54 0.92 6.11 4.92
C VAL A 54 0.58 7.25 5.88
N ARG A 55 0.98 7.14 7.15
CA ARG A 55 0.75 8.18 8.16
C ARG A 55 1.37 9.52 7.74
N ALA A 56 2.64 9.52 7.35
CA ALA A 56 3.33 10.74 6.93
C ALA A 56 2.67 11.36 5.68
N THR A 57 2.22 10.54 4.74
CA THR A 57 1.53 11.01 3.53
C THR A 57 0.18 11.64 3.88
N MET A 58 -0.57 11.04 4.82
CA MET A 58 -1.80 11.63 5.35
C MET A 58 -1.51 12.98 6.03
N GLU A 59 -0.51 13.04 6.92
CA GLU A 59 -0.12 14.29 7.62
C GLU A 59 0.28 15.40 6.63
N ILE A 60 1.05 15.08 5.59
CA ILE A 60 1.40 16.02 4.52
C ILE A 60 0.15 16.46 3.75
N SER A 61 -0.75 15.54 3.43
CA SER A 61 -2.01 15.83 2.74
C SER A 61 -2.87 16.80 3.55
N HIS A 62 -3.03 16.55 4.86
CA HIS A 62 -3.76 17.42 5.78
C HIS A 62 -3.11 18.80 5.93
N THR A 63 -1.79 18.89 5.85
CA THR A 63 -1.06 20.17 5.95
C THR A 63 -1.20 21.00 4.67
N LYS A 64 -1.23 20.37 3.50
CA LYS A 64 -1.29 21.04 2.20
C LYS A 64 -2.72 21.38 1.75
N THR A 65 -3.72 20.68 2.27
CA THR A 65 -5.12 20.86 1.84
C THR A 65 -5.80 21.86 2.76
N GLU A 66 -6.03 23.08 2.27
CA GLU A 66 -6.89 24.04 2.96
C GLU A 66 -8.36 23.68 2.75
N PHE A 67 -9.06 23.32 3.83
CA PHE A 67 -10.48 23.05 3.76
C PHE A 67 -11.25 24.36 3.88
N TYR A 68 -11.80 24.84 2.76
CA TYR A 68 -12.61 26.06 2.70
C TYR A 68 -13.94 25.96 3.49
N SER A 69 -14.36 24.77 3.92
CA SER A 69 -15.57 24.56 4.72
C SER A 69 -15.54 23.22 5.47
N SER A 70 -16.21 23.15 6.63
CA SER A 70 -16.42 21.93 7.42
C SER A 70 -17.05 20.79 6.60
N ALA A 71 -17.92 21.12 5.62
CA ALA A 71 -18.51 20.14 4.72
C ALA A 71 -17.47 19.49 3.78
N HIS A 72 -16.44 20.25 3.38
CA HIS A 72 -15.38 19.76 2.51
C HIS A 72 -14.44 18.80 3.26
N GLY A 73 -14.14 19.10 4.53
CA GLY A 73 -13.35 18.21 5.40
C GLY A 73 -14.07 16.89 5.70
N LYS A 74 -15.39 16.93 5.95
CA LYS A 74 -16.19 15.73 6.22
C LYS A 74 -16.25 14.77 5.03
N ASN A 75 -16.37 15.28 3.81
CA ASN A 75 -16.38 14.47 2.58
C ASN A 75 -15.01 13.80 2.33
N PHE A 76 -13.91 14.49 2.66
CA PHE A 76 -12.57 13.93 2.56
C PHE A 76 -12.35 12.80 3.59
N GLU A 77 -12.81 12.99 4.83
CA GLU A 77 -12.69 11.97 5.88
C GLU A 77 -13.60 10.75 5.65
N THR A 78 -14.78 10.93 5.04
CA THR A 78 -15.66 9.82 4.66
C THR A 78 -15.16 9.03 3.45
N ALA A 79 -14.40 9.63 2.54
CA ALA A 79 -13.79 8.93 1.42
C ALA A 79 -12.55 8.09 1.82
N ILE A 80 -11.97 8.33 3.00
CA ILE A 80 -10.77 7.63 3.50
C ILE A 80 -11.13 6.48 4.45
N LYS A 81 -12.37 6.41 4.96
CA LYS A 81 -12.85 5.27 5.74
C LYS A 81 -13.31 4.14 4.79
N PRO A 82 -12.86 2.89 5.03
CA PRO A 82 -13.26 1.74 4.22
C PRO A 82 -14.75 1.41 4.35
#